data_AF-A0A842U8D5-F1
#
_entry.id   AF-A0A842U8D5-F1
#
_cell.length_a   1.000
_cell.length_b   1.000
_cell.length_c   1.000
_cell.angle_alpha   90.00
_cell.angle_beta   90.00
_cell.angle_gamma   90.00
#
_symmetry.space_group_name_H-M   'P 1'
#
loop_
_entity.id
_entity.type
_entity.pdbx_description
1 polymer ?
#
loop_
_entity_poly.entity_id
_entity_poly.type
_entity_poly.pdbx_seq_one_letter_code
_entity_poly.pdbx_strand_id
1 'polypeptide(L)' 'MPKKFILKILTAGEGGVGKTTLLHRYVEGKFSAETKMTIGVEFFLKEIEVDGKQCTLQLWDFGGQERFRFLLESYV' A
#
# COMPACT_ATOMS: atom_id res chain seq x y z
N MET A 1 3.74 21.41 -19.52
CA MET A 1 3.27 21.01 -18.17
C MET A 1 4.25 20.00 -17.60
N PRO A 2 4.66 20.09 -16.32
CA PRO A 2 5.55 19.09 -15.74
C PRO A 2 4.89 17.70 -15.82
N LYS A 3 5.69 16.69 -16.19
CA LYS A 3 5.23 15.31 -16.33
C LYS A 3 4.89 14.78 -14.94
N LYS A 4 3.62 14.42 -14.70
CA LYS A 4 3.20 13.78 -13.44
C LYS A 4 3.63 12.32 -13.47
N PHE A 5 4.40 11.89 -12.48
CA PHE A 5 4.79 10.50 -12.33
C PHE A 5 3.78 9.82 -11.40
N ILE A 6 3.24 8.69 -11.83
CA ILE A 6 2.38 7.84 -11.00
C ILE A 6 3.08 6.50 -10.87
N LEU A 7 3.32 6.08 -9.64
CA LEU A 7 4.00 4.82 -9.32
C LEU A 7 3.03 3.89 -8.60
N LYS A 8 2.79 2.72 -9.20
CA LYS A 8 2.01 1.65 -8.58
C LYS A 8 2.94 0.78 -7.72
N ILE A 9 2.63 0.68 -6.44
CA ILE A 9 3.40 -0.09 -5.45
C ILE A 9 2.46 -1.11 -4.82
N LEU A 10 2.83 -2.39 -4.94
CA LEU A 10 2.10 -3.52 -4.38
C LEU A 10 2.81 -3.98 -3.11
N THR A 11 2.07 -4.19 -2.02
CA THR A 11 2.61 -4.67 -0.74
C THR A 11 2.07 -6.07 -0.47
N ALA A 12 2.96 -7.08 -0.52
CA ALA A 12 2.62 -8.49 -0.38
C ALA A 12 3.42 -9.14 0.77
N GLY A 13 2.89 -10.22 1.31
CA GLY A 13 3.48 -10.96 2.43
C GLY A 13 2.41 -11.64 3.30
N GLU A 14 2.83 -12.47 4.25
CA GLU A 14 1.92 -13.25 5.09
C GLU A 14 0.95 -12.37 5.92
N GLY A 15 -0.13 -12.98 6.41
CA GLY A 15 -1.05 -12.32 7.33
C GLY A 15 -0.33 -11.93 8.63
N GLY A 16 -0.55 -10.71 9.11
CA GLY A 16 -0.01 -10.26 10.39
C GLY A 16 1.43 -9.74 10.38
N VAL A 17 2.15 -9.76 9.26
CA VAL A 17 3.56 -9.27 9.17
C VAL A 17 3.72 -7.74 9.23
N GLY A 18 2.62 -6.98 9.34
CA GLY A 18 2.65 -5.53 9.55
C GLY A 18 2.54 -4.66 8.29
N LYS A 19 2.14 -5.21 7.13
CA LYS A 19 1.99 -4.46 5.86
C LYS A 19 1.07 -3.24 5.98
N THR A 20 -0.13 -3.46 6.48
CA THR A 20 -1.17 -2.44 6.70
C THR A 20 -0.69 -1.36 7.67
N THR A 21 -0.08 -1.79 8.78
CA THR A 21 0.47 -0.89 9.80
C THR A 21 1.60 -0.02 9.24
N LEU A 22 2.47 -0.60 8.41
CA LEU A 22 3.53 0.14 7.71
C LEU A 22 2.94 1.22 6.80
N LEU A 23 1.90 0.88 6.03
CA LEU A 23 1.27 1.82 5.10
C LEU A 23 0.50 2.94 5.82
N HIS A 24 -0.27 2.65 6.88
CA HIS A 24 -0.87 3.71 7.71
C HIS A 24 0.19 4.60 8.34
N ARG A 25 1.31 4.04 8.82
CA ARG A 25 2.40 4.84 9.38
C ARG A 25 3.02 5.74 8.31
N TYR A 26 3.27 5.20 7.13
CA TYR A 26 3.88 5.95 6.04
C TYR A 26 2.96 7.05 5.50
N VAL A 27 1.68 6.76 5.30
CA VAL A 27 0.72 7.67 4.67
C VAL A 27 0.16 8.67 5.68
N GLU A 28 -0.33 8.20 6.83
CA GLU A 28 -1.04 9.02 7.82
C GLU A 28 -0.17 9.42 9.02
N GLY A 29 1.04 8.87 9.15
CA GLY A 29 1.86 9.10 10.34
C GLY A 29 1.31 8.44 11.59
N LYS A 30 0.39 7.47 11.49
CA LYS A 30 -0.25 6.79 12.64
C LYS A 30 0.20 5.34 12.79
N PHE A 31 0.21 4.88 14.03
CA PHE A 31 0.40 3.47 14.36
C PHE A 31 -0.73 3.03 15.27
N SER A 32 -1.31 1.87 14.98
CA SER A 32 -2.27 1.19 15.85
C SER A 32 -1.74 -0.19 16.18
N ALA A 33 -1.67 -0.52 17.47
CA ALA A 33 -1.39 -1.89 17.90
C ALA A 33 -2.59 -2.82 17.66
N GLU A 34 -3.77 -2.27 17.39
CA GLU A 34 -5.03 -2.99 17.19
C GLU A 34 -5.37 -3.18 15.70
N THR A 35 -4.38 -3.03 14.80
CA THR A 35 -4.58 -3.26 13.36
C THR A 35 -5.07 -4.68 13.11
N LYS A 36 -6.23 -4.80 12.45
CA LYS A 36 -6.82 -6.09 12.04
C LYS A 36 -6.21 -6.55 10.73
N MET A 37 -6.30 -7.85 10.43
CA MET A 37 -5.89 -8.37 9.13
C MET A 37 -6.69 -7.73 7.99
N THR A 38 -6.00 -7.25 6.96
CA THR A 38 -6.63 -6.78 5.73
C THR A 38 -7.44 -7.90 5.07
N ILE A 39 -8.67 -7.57 4.71
CA ILE A 39 -9.55 -8.43 3.92
C ILE A 39 -9.49 -7.94 2.48
N GLY A 40 -9.02 -8.80 1.59
CA GLY A 40 -8.89 -8.46 0.18
C GLY A 40 -7.77 -7.46 -0.10
N VAL A 41 -8.11 -6.22 -0.46
CA VAL A 41 -7.18 -5.16 -0.83
C VAL A 41 -7.59 -3.84 -0.18
N GLU A 42 -6.61 -3.10 0.32
CA GLU A 42 -6.75 -1.70 0.73
C GLU A 42 -5.85 -0.80 -0.13
N PHE A 43 -6.27 0.44 -0.35
CA PHE A 43 -5.63 1.37 -1.28
C PHE A 43 -5.31 2.69 -0.60
N PHE A 44 -4.08 3.17 -0.79
CA PHE A 44 -3.63 4.47 -0.31
C PHE A 44 -3.02 5.30 -1.44
N LEU A 45 -3.20 6.62 -1.34
CA LEU A 45 -2.55 7.61 -2.19
C LEU A 45 -1.61 8.47 -1.36
N LYS A 46 -0.41 8.72 -1.88
CA LYS A 46 0.53 9.66 -1.28
C LYS A 46 1.27 10.46 -2.35
N GLU A 47 1.20 11.77 -2.27
CA GLU A 47 2.04 12.67 -3.06
C GLU A 47 3.40 12.82 -2.38
N ILE A 48 4.48 12.65 -3.14
CA ILE A 48 5.86 12.83 -2.69
C ILE A 48 6.69 13.59 -3.73
N GLU A 49 7.80 14.17 -3.29
CA GLU A 49 8.81 14.74 -4.17
C GLU A 49 10.07 13.88 -4.14
N VAL A 50 10.56 13.49 -5.32
CA VAL A 50 11.82 12.75 -5.49
C VAL A 50 12.65 13.44 -6.55
N ASP A 51 13.86 13.86 -6.23
CA ASP A 51 14.79 14.56 -7.13
C ASP A 51 14.14 15.76 -7.87
N GLY A 52 13.35 16.57 -7.14
CA GLY A 52 12.65 17.74 -7.70
C GLY A 52 11.43 17.40 -8.56
N LYS A 53 11.00 16.14 -8.62
CA LYS A 53 9.84 15.68 -9.39
C LYS A 53 8.70 15.26 -8.47
N GLN A 54 7.52 15.79 -8.74
CA GLN A 54 6.29 15.41 -8.05
C GLN A 54 5.81 14.03 -8.54
N CYS A 55 5.60 13.12 -7.60
CA CYS A 55 5.22 11.74 -7.83
C CYS A 55 4.03 11.37 -6.96
N THR A 56 3.01 10.77 -7.57
CA THR A 56 1.87 10.17 -6.87
C THR A 56 2.12 8.68 -6.68
N LEU A 57 2.23 8.23 -5.44
CA LEU A 57 2.28 6.82 -5.09
C LEU A 57 0.88 6.25 -4.95
N GLN A 58 0.61 5.18 -5.68
CA GLN A 58 -0.55 4.31 -5.52
C GLN A 58 -0.11 3.06 -4.77
N LEU A 59 -0.39 3.01 -3.47
CA LEU A 59 0.03 1.94 -2.57
C LEU A 59 -1.13 0.96 -2.40
N TRP A 60 -0.91 -0.30 -2.74
CA TRP A 60 -1.90 -1.38 -2.67
C TRP A 60 -1.49 -2.36 -1.56
N ASP A 61 -2.27 -2.42 -0.48
CA ASP A 61 -2.09 -3.39 0.61
C ASP A 61 -2.92 -4.65 0.34
N PHE A 62 -2.25 -5.80 0.19
CA PHE A 62 -2.95 -7.07 -0.02
C PHE A 62 -3.11 -7.83 1.30
N GLY A 63 -4.32 -8.35 1.52
CA GLY A 63 -4.60 -9.31 2.56
C GLY A 63 -3.71 -10.54 2.43
N GLY A 64 -2.97 -10.85 3.50
CA GLY A 64 -2.06 -12.01 3.53
C GLY A 64 -2.74 -13.34 3.83
N GLN A 65 -4.07 -13.36 4.02
CA GLN A 65 -4.84 -14.59 4.24
C GLN A 65 -4.91 -15.40 2.94
N GLU A 66 -4.70 -16.71 3.03
CA GLU A 66 -4.64 -17.60 1.88
C GLU A 66 -5.86 -17.49 0.95
N ARG A 67 -7.06 -17.41 1.52
CA ARG A 67 -8.32 -17.23 0.79
C ARG A 67 -8.42 -15.94 -0.03
N PHE A 68 -7.53 -14.96 0.16
CA PHE A 68 -7.52 -13.69 -0.57
C PHE A 68 -6.29 -13.53 -1.47
N ARG A 69 -5.35 -14.49 -1.47
CA ARG A 69 -4.13 -14.42 -2.30
C ARG A 69 -4.43 -14.33 -3.80
N PHE A 70 -5.55 -14.90 -4.25
CA PHE A 70 -6.00 -14.81 -5.66
C PHE A 70 -6.17 -13.36 -6.14
N LEU A 71 -6.43 -12.41 -5.24
CA LEU A 71 -6.54 -11.00 -5.60
C LEU A 71 -5.20 -10.42 -6.02
N LEU A 72 -4.06 -10.99 -5.64
CA LEU A 72 -2.76 -10.47 -6.08
C LEU A 72 -2.57 -10.66 -7.59
N GLU A 73 -3.07 -11.76 -8.14
CA GLU A 73 -2.96 -12.11 -9.56
C GLU A 73 -3.67 -11.14 -10.49
N SER A 74 -4.73 -10.46 -10.04
CA SER A 74 -5.46 -9.48 -10.88
C SER A 74 -4.82 -8.08 -10.90
N TYR A 75 -3.77 -7.85 -10.10
CA TYR A 75 -3.13 -6.53 -9.96
C TYR A 75 -1.64 -6.52 -10.33
N VAL A 76 -1.03 -7.68 -10.58
CA VAL A 76 0.33 -7.82 -11.14
C VAL A 76 0.24 -7.91 -12.65
#